data_AF-R6CCC3-F1
#
_entry.id   AF-R6CCC3-F1
#
_cell.length_a   1.000
_cell.length_b   1.000
_cell.length_c   1.000
_cell.angle_alpha   90.00
_cell.angle_beta   90.00
_cell.angle_gamma   90.00
#
_symmetry.space_group_name_H-M   'P 1'
#
loop_
_entity.id
_entity.type
_entity.pdbx_description
1 polymer ?
#
loop_
_entity_poly.entity_id
_entity_poly.type
_entity_poly.pdbx_seq_one_letter_code
_entity_poly.pdbx_strand_id
1 'polypeptide(L)'
;MSEDNIIRLITLAVVVAIIIGVILLIKSAVDSAKRKVRNMLNSSVLGQIKAATEETAKTPATLSGSEGLMKIRIAKDFPEFDAEIARKIVTSTLTQYFTILNARSGAEALSAHCTESFVTELANSLDSVTTTYGGAKVHRAVISDYRKNGEQSTIIWQAAVEYTLPGKMLSQHVYEVRYSYYLAANSDQASESLICDNCGAPVTTLGAKVCEYCGAEVIASVERTWKINAITKTR
;
A
#
# COMPACT_ATOMS: atom_id res chain seq x y z
N MET A 1 -31.63 50.18 66.88
CA MET A 1 -31.09 50.22 65.50
C MET A 1 -31.67 51.47 64.87
N SER A 2 -30.85 52.49 64.57
CA SER A 2 -31.35 53.78 64.07
C SER A 2 -31.97 53.63 62.68
N GLU A 3 -33.03 54.38 62.39
CA GLU A 3 -33.75 54.35 61.10
C GLU A 3 -32.79 54.56 59.91
N ASP A 4 -31.74 55.36 60.09
CA ASP A 4 -30.68 55.59 59.10
C ASP A 4 -29.90 54.34 58.69
N ASN A 5 -29.69 53.39 59.61
CA ASN A 5 -28.97 52.15 59.32
C ASN A 5 -29.85 51.18 58.50
N ILE A 6 -31.16 51.22 58.69
CA ILE A 6 -32.12 50.42 57.92
C ILE A 6 -32.19 50.92 56.48
N ILE A 7 -32.26 52.24 56.28
CA ILE A 7 -32.27 52.87 54.94
C ILE A 7 -30.98 52.54 54.17
N ARG A 8 -29.81 52.65 54.82
CA ARG A 8 -28.52 52.30 54.19
C ARG A 8 -28.44 50.83 53.77
N LEU A 9 -28.94 49.91 54.59
CA LEU A 9 -28.95 48.48 54.29
C LEU A 9 -29.83 48.17 53.07
N ILE A 10 -31.01 48.79 52.98
CA ILE A 10 -31.93 48.64 51.84
C ILE A 10 -31.30 49.19 50.56
N THR A 11 -30.67 50.38 50.61
CA THR A 11 -30.00 50.95 49.42
C THR A 11 -28.85 50.08 48.93
N LEU A 12 -28.06 49.51 49.83
CA LEU A 12 -26.97 48.60 49.47
C LEU A 12 -27.50 47.33 48.80
N ALA A 13 -28.56 46.74 49.36
CA ALA A 13 -29.19 45.53 48.82
C ALA A 13 -29.73 45.75 47.40
N VAL A 14 -30.36 46.90 47.13
CA VAL A 14 -30.86 47.25 45.79
C VAL A 14 -29.72 47.41 44.80
N VAL A 15 -28.62 48.09 45.17
CA VAL A 15 -27.46 48.26 44.29
C VAL A 15 -26.80 46.90 43.97
N VAL A 16 -26.66 46.02 44.97
CA VAL A 16 -26.11 44.68 44.76
C VAL A 16 -27.00 43.84 43.85
N ALA A 17 -28.33 43.91 44.01
CA ALA A 17 -29.27 43.20 43.15
C ALA A 17 -29.18 43.65 41.68
N ILE A 18 -29.00 44.96 41.43
CA ILE A 18 -28.81 45.50 40.08
C ILE A 18 -27.51 44.98 39.47
N ILE A 19 -26.40 44.99 40.23
CA ILE A 19 -25.10 44.50 39.76
C ILE A 19 -25.18 43.01 39.39
N ILE A 20 -25.82 42.19 40.23
CA ILE A 20 -26.02 40.77 39.96
C ILE A 20 -26.87 40.58 38.68
N GLY A 21 -27.94 41.37 38.52
CA GLY A 21 -28.76 41.36 37.32
C GLY A 21 -27.95 41.63 36.04
N VAL A 22 -27.09 42.66 36.06
CA VAL A 22 -26.21 43.00 34.93
C VAL A 22 -25.22 41.86 34.62
N ILE A 23 -24.61 41.26 35.64
CA ILE A 23 -23.68 40.13 35.46
C ILE A 23 -24.38 38.92 34.82
N LEU A 24 -25.61 38.62 35.24
CA LEU A 24 -26.41 37.52 34.67
C LEU A 24 -26.79 37.77 33.21
N LEU A 25 -27.11 39.01 32.84
CA LEU A 25 -27.38 39.39 31.45
C LEU A 25 -26.15 39.25 30.55
N ILE A 26 -24.96 39.66 31.03
CA ILE A 26 -23.71 39.50 30.27
C ILE A 26 -23.37 38.02 30.10
N LYS A 27 -23.49 37.21 31.15
CA LYS A 27 -23.23 35.77 31.07
C LYS A 27 -24.14 35.06 30.08
N SER A 28 -25.45 35.34 30.10
CA SER A 28 -26.41 34.71 29.19
C SER A 28 -26.18 35.09 27.72
N ALA A 29 -25.75 36.33 27.45
CA ALA A 29 -25.34 36.78 26.11
C ALA A 29 -24.07 36.06 25.63
N VAL A 30 -23.04 35.96 26.48
CA VAL A 30 -21.78 35.27 26.18
C VAL A 30 -22.00 33.77 25.96
N ASP A 31 -22.83 33.13 26.79
CA ASP A 31 -23.14 31.71 26.67
C ASP A 31 -23.93 31.38 25.42
N SER A 32 -24.77 32.31 24.96
CA SER A 32 -25.53 32.18 23.70
C SER A 32 -24.61 32.33 22.49
N ALA A 33 -23.66 33.28 22.53
CA ALA A 33 -22.67 33.47 21.47
C ALA A 33 -21.69 32.28 21.36
N LYS A 34 -21.18 31.79 22.50
CA LYS A 34 -20.29 30.61 22.53
C LYS A 34 -20.98 29.36 22.01
N ARG A 35 -22.26 29.15 22.34
CA ARG A 35 -23.06 28.01 21.82
C ARG A 35 -23.24 28.10 20.30
N LYS A 36 -23.53 29.27 19.74
CA LYS A 36 -23.67 29.46 18.29
C LYS A 36 -22.36 29.22 17.54
N VAL A 37 -21.24 29.77 18.03
CA VAL A 37 -19.92 29.58 17.41
C VAL A 37 -19.48 28.11 17.48
N ARG A 38 -19.68 27.44 18.62
CA ARG A 38 -19.36 26.02 18.79
C ARG A 38 -20.20 25.13 17.87
N ASN A 39 -21.50 25.40 17.75
CA ASN A 39 -22.39 24.63 16.88
C ASN A 39 -22.08 24.86 15.39
N MET A 40 -21.64 26.06 15.00
CA MET A 40 -21.26 26.39 13.63
C MET A 40 -19.92 25.75 13.23
N LEU A 41 -18.95 25.69 14.15
CA LEU A 41 -17.66 25.01 13.93
C LEU A 41 -17.80 23.48 13.83
N ASN A 42 -18.69 22.89 14.63
CA ASN A 42 -18.87 21.44 14.66
C ASN A 42 -19.60 20.87 13.43
N SER A 43 -20.51 21.63 12.80
CA SER A 43 -21.35 21.11 11.71
C SER A 43 -20.73 21.32 10.32
N SER A 44 -20.13 22.49 10.06
CA SER A 44 -19.68 22.85 8.71
C SER A 44 -18.24 22.40 8.44
N VAL A 45 -17.32 22.63 9.37
CA VAL A 45 -15.88 22.35 9.15
C VAL A 45 -15.57 20.87 9.31
N LEU A 46 -16.09 20.22 10.37
CA LEU A 46 -15.85 18.80 10.59
C LEU A 46 -16.51 17.92 9.51
N GLY A 47 -17.71 18.31 9.05
CA GLY A 47 -18.42 17.63 7.96
C GLY A 47 -17.67 17.74 6.64
N GLN A 48 -17.16 18.92 6.31
CA GLN A 48 -16.34 19.14 5.11
C GLN A 48 -14.99 18.41 5.18
N ILE A 49 -14.33 18.37 6.35
CA ILE A 49 -13.09 17.59 6.53
C ILE A 49 -13.38 16.10 6.35
N LYS A 50 -14.45 15.57 6.97
CA LYS A 50 -14.84 14.16 6.83
C LYS A 50 -15.20 13.82 5.39
N ALA A 51 -16.00 14.64 4.72
CA ALA A 51 -16.35 14.47 3.32
C ALA A 51 -15.13 14.54 2.40
N ALA A 52 -14.22 15.51 2.61
CA ALA A 52 -12.98 15.61 1.85
C ALA A 52 -12.05 14.40 2.08
N THR A 53 -11.94 13.90 3.31
CA THR A 53 -11.18 12.66 3.58
C THR A 53 -11.83 11.42 2.99
N GLU A 54 -13.16 11.37 2.95
CA GLU A 54 -13.91 10.23 2.41
C GLU A 54 -13.89 10.20 0.87
N GLU A 55 -13.93 11.36 0.21
CA GLU A 55 -13.78 11.48 -1.24
C GLU A 55 -12.35 11.18 -1.71
N THR A 56 -11.34 11.63 -0.94
CA THR A 56 -9.94 11.28 -1.21
C THR A 56 -9.70 9.78 -1.07
N ALA A 57 -10.33 9.13 -0.08
CA ALA A 57 -10.23 7.69 0.14
C ALA A 57 -10.86 6.83 -0.99
N LYS A 58 -11.82 7.38 -1.74
CA LYS A 58 -12.51 6.69 -2.84
C LYS A 58 -11.80 6.85 -4.20
N THR A 59 -10.86 7.78 -4.31
CA THR A 59 -10.17 8.07 -5.58
C THR A 59 -8.93 7.20 -5.73
N PRO A 60 -8.79 6.42 -6.83
CA PRO A 60 -7.66 5.54 -7.02
C PRO A 60 -6.29 6.23 -6.87
N ALA A 61 -5.39 5.66 -6.06
CA ALA A 61 -4.06 6.20 -5.86
C ALA A 61 -3.26 6.25 -7.17
N THR A 62 -2.55 7.35 -7.42
CA THR A 62 -2.07 7.73 -8.77
C THR A 62 -1.34 6.64 -9.54
N LEU A 63 -0.05 6.32 -9.33
CA LEU A 63 0.76 5.27 -9.98
C LEU A 63 1.70 5.89 -11.00
N SER A 64 2.82 5.21 -11.26
CA SER A 64 3.84 5.70 -12.18
C SER A 64 3.32 5.84 -13.62
N GLY A 65 3.73 6.93 -14.29
CA GLY A 65 3.49 7.16 -15.72
C GLY A 65 4.57 6.58 -16.64
N SER A 66 5.59 5.90 -16.11
CA SER A 66 6.77 5.41 -16.86
C SER A 66 6.54 4.09 -17.61
N GLU A 67 5.37 3.47 -17.47
CA GLU A 67 5.10 2.10 -17.95
C GLU A 67 5.42 1.89 -19.44
N GLY A 68 5.08 2.85 -20.30
CA GLY A 68 5.37 2.75 -21.74
C GLY A 68 6.86 2.63 -22.06
N LEU A 69 7.70 3.44 -21.40
CA LEU A 69 9.15 3.39 -21.56
C LEU A 69 9.72 2.07 -21.02
N MET A 70 9.21 1.59 -19.89
CA MET A 70 9.68 0.34 -19.28
C MET A 70 9.32 -0.87 -20.14
N LYS A 71 8.11 -0.91 -20.72
CA LYS A 71 7.70 -1.96 -21.66
C LYS A 71 8.66 -2.06 -22.86
N ILE A 72 9.10 -0.93 -23.42
CA ILE A 72 10.09 -0.92 -24.53
C ILE A 72 11.42 -1.52 -24.08
N ARG A 73 11.92 -1.13 -22.90
CA ARG A 73 13.20 -1.66 -22.36
C ARG A 73 13.11 -3.16 -22.08
N ILE A 74 12.01 -3.61 -21.49
CA ILE A 74 11.78 -5.04 -21.22
C ILE A 74 11.67 -5.82 -22.53
N ALA A 75 10.90 -5.35 -23.51
CA ALA A 75 10.76 -6.04 -24.80
C ALA A 75 12.08 -6.15 -25.58
N LYS A 76 13.02 -5.22 -25.37
CA LYS A 76 14.37 -5.30 -25.94
C LYS A 76 15.17 -6.45 -25.33
N ASP A 77 15.05 -6.67 -24.02
CA ASP A 77 15.79 -7.70 -23.29
C ASP A 77 15.07 -9.06 -23.30
N PHE A 78 13.74 -9.05 -23.35
CA PHE A 78 12.83 -10.21 -23.29
C PHE A 78 11.66 -10.02 -24.27
N PRO A 79 11.87 -10.25 -25.59
CA PRO A 79 10.82 -10.09 -26.60
C PRO A 79 9.60 -10.98 -26.38
N GLU A 80 9.77 -12.09 -25.68
CA GLU A 80 8.73 -13.06 -25.32
C GLU A 80 7.90 -12.66 -24.09
N PHE A 81 8.32 -11.63 -23.36
CA PHE A 81 7.65 -11.21 -22.12
C PHE A 81 6.29 -10.55 -22.41
N ASP A 82 5.21 -11.16 -21.92
CA ASP A 82 3.87 -10.59 -21.97
C ASP A 82 3.54 -9.83 -20.67
N ALA A 83 3.55 -8.50 -20.77
CA ALA A 83 3.24 -7.62 -19.65
C ALA A 83 1.79 -7.74 -19.16
N GLU A 84 0.82 -8.10 -20.00
CA GLU A 84 -0.57 -8.22 -19.58
C GLU A 84 -0.82 -9.55 -18.85
N ILE A 85 -0.15 -10.63 -19.24
CA ILE A 85 -0.13 -11.87 -18.46
C ILE A 85 0.54 -11.64 -17.11
N ALA A 86 1.72 -11.01 -17.09
CA ALA A 86 2.42 -10.67 -15.86
C ALA A 86 1.57 -9.78 -14.93
N ARG A 87 0.83 -8.81 -15.48
CA ARG A 87 -0.10 -7.96 -14.71
C ARG A 87 -1.20 -8.77 -14.05
N LYS A 88 -1.78 -9.76 -14.75
CA LYS A 88 -2.78 -10.68 -14.17
C LYS A 88 -2.19 -11.47 -13.01
N ILE A 89 -0.99 -12.02 -13.17
CA ILE A 89 -0.28 -12.75 -12.11
C ILE A 89 -0.05 -11.86 -10.89
N VAL A 90 0.52 -10.67 -11.08
CA VAL A 90 0.76 -9.70 -9.98
C VAL A 90 -0.54 -9.35 -9.27
N THR A 91 -1.62 -9.10 -10.01
CA THR A 91 -2.93 -8.74 -9.44
C THR A 91 -3.56 -9.89 -8.67
N SER A 92 -3.52 -11.12 -9.20
CA SER A 92 -4.05 -12.30 -8.52
C SER A 92 -3.23 -12.64 -7.27
N THR A 93 -1.91 -12.55 -7.35
CA THR A 93 -1.02 -12.79 -6.21
C THR A 93 -1.25 -11.76 -5.10
N LEU A 94 -1.40 -10.47 -5.43
CA LEU A 94 -1.75 -9.46 -4.42
C LEU A 94 -3.10 -9.75 -3.77
N THR A 95 -4.09 -10.17 -4.55
CA THR A 95 -5.40 -10.54 -3.99
C THR A 95 -5.28 -11.72 -3.02
N GLN A 96 -4.56 -12.77 -3.41
CA GLN A 96 -4.30 -13.93 -2.54
C GLN A 96 -3.48 -13.56 -1.31
N TYR A 97 -2.50 -12.66 -1.46
CA TYR A 97 -1.68 -12.15 -0.37
C TYR A 97 -2.55 -11.53 0.75
N PHE A 98 -3.54 -10.69 0.41
CA PHE A 98 -4.46 -10.15 1.44
C PHE A 98 -5.38 -11.22 2.04
N THR A 99 -5.82 -12.22 1.25
CA THR A 99 -6.57 -13.36 1.77
C THR A 99 -5.75 -14.12 2.82
N ILE A 100 -4.47 -14.37 2.54
CA ILE A 100 -3.52 -15.03 3.45
C ILE A 100 -3.28 -14.19 4.70
N LEU A 101 -3.08 -12.88 4.57
CA LEU A 101 -2.93 -11.98 5.72
C LEU A 101 -4.15 -12.02 6.65
N ASN A 102 -5.35 -12.10 6.08
CA ASN A 102 -6.59 -12.19 6.86
C ASN A 102 -6.79 -13.58 7.49
N ALA A 103 -6.47 -14.65 6.76
CA ALA A 103 -6.57 -16.02 7.24
C ALA A 103 -5.43 -16.42 8.20
N ARG A 104 -4.34 -15.65 8.21
CA ARG A 104 -3.09 -15.93 8.94
C ARG A 104 -2.53 -17.33 8.65
N SER A 105 -2.79 -17.84 7.45
CA SER A 105 -2.39 -19.18 7.00
C SER A 105 -2.47 -19.26 5.47
N GLY A 106 -1.86 -20.29 4.87
CA GLY A 106 -1.99 -20.56 3.44
C GLY A 106 -0.92 -19.90 2.55
N ALA A 107 0.24 -19.51 3.09
CA ALA A 107 1.31 -18.88 2.32
C ALA A 107 1.80 -19.75 1.16
N GLU A 108 1.77 -21.07 1.31
CA GLU A 108 2.16 -22.07 0.32
C GLU A 108 1.38 -21.98 -0.99
N ALA A 109 0.16 -21.42 -0.97
CA ALA A 109 -0.64 -21.19 -2.17
C ALA A 109 0.04 -20.24 -3.18
N LEU A 110 1.00 -19.42 -2.73
CA LEU A 110 1.72 -18.47 -3.59
C LEU A 110 2.94 -19.07 -4.31
N SER A 111 3.34 -20.31 -3.99
CA SER A 111 4.56 -20.96 -4.48
C SER A 111 4.69 -21.05 -6.01
N ALA A 112 3.55 -21.15 -6.71
CA ALA A 112 3.51 -21.20 -8.18
C ALA A 112 4.09 -19.93 -8.83
N HIS A 113 3.86 -18.76 -8.23
CA HIS A 113 4.22 -17.46 -8.82
C HIS A 113 5.23 -16.67 -7.97
N CYS A 114 5.56 -17.15 -6.78
CA CYS A 114 6.49 -16.49 -5.86
C CYS A 114 7.71 -17.37 -5.54
N THR A 115 8.79 -16.73 -5.11
CA THR A 115 9.98 -17.44 -4.62
C THR A 115 9.70 -18.14 -3.31
N GLU A 116 10.39 -19.26 -3.06
CA GLU A 116 10.28 -20.00 -1.80
C GLU A 116 10.71 -19.14 -0.61
N SER A 117 11.74 -18.31 -0.79
CA SER A 117 12.20 -17.34 0.20
C SER A 117 11.08 -16.37 0.62
N PHE A 118 10.35 -15.81 -0.35
CA PHE A 118 9.23 -14.92 -0.08
C PHE A 118 8.09 -15.63 0.62
N VAL A 119 7.75 -16.86 0.18
CA VAL A 119 6.68 -17.66 0.80
C VAL A 119 7.02 -17.98 2.25
N THR A 120 8.27 -18.34 2.53
CA THR A 120 8.77 -18.66 3.87
C THR A 120 8.78 -17.43 4.77
N GLU A 121 9.28 -16.30 4.27
CA GLU A 121 9.28 -15.02 5.00
C GLU A 121 7.85 -14.56 5.32
N LEU A 122 6.94 -14.68 4.34
CA LEU A 122 5.52 -14.40 4.56
C LEU A 122 4.95 -15.30 5.66
N ALA A 123 5.11 -16.63 5.55
CA ALA A 123 4.61 -17.59 6.53
C ALA A 123 5.08 -17.27 7.96
N ASN A 124 6.37 -16.98 8.13
CA ASN A 124 6.97 -16.63 9.42
C ASN A 124 6.44 -15.29 9.97
N SER A 125 6.02 -14.38 9.10
CA SER A 125 5.48 -13.08 9.51
C SER A 125 3.98 -13.14 9.90
N LEU A 126 3.22 -14.16 9.48
CA LEU A 126 1.75 -14.20 9.64
C LEU A 126 1.29 -14.10 11.09
N ASP A 127 2.02 -14.72 12.02
CA ASP A 127 1.69 -14.68 13.45
C ASP A 127 1.80 -13.28 14.05
N SER A 128 2.64 -12.42 13.46
CA SER A 128 2.80 -11.02 13.89
C SER A 128 1.73 -10.09 13.31
N VAL A 129 0.92 -10.56 12.36
CA VAL A 129 -0.10 -9.74 11.68
C VAL A 129 -1.35 -9.61 12.56
N THR A 130 -1.45 -8.48 13.24
CA THR A 130 -2.62 -8.12 14.07
C THR A 130 -3.74 -7.45 13.28
N THR A 131 -3.44 -6.99 12.07
CA THR A 131 -4.34 -6.16 11.26
C THR A 131 -5.20 -7.01 10.32
N THR A 132 -6.52 -6.79 10.33
CA THR A 132 -7.45 -7.39 9.36
C THR A 132 -7.77 -6.40 8.25
N TYR A 133 -7.71 -6.85 7.01
CA TYR A 133 -7.96 -6.06 5.81
C TYR A 133 -9.34 -6.40 5.23
N GLY A 134 -10.35 -5.59 5.52
CA GLY A 134 -11.71 -5.79 5.02
C GLY A 134 -11.83 -5.44 3.54
N GLY A 135 -12.32 -6.39 2.72
CA GLY A 135 -12.68 -6.14 1.32
C GLY A 135 -11.53 -5.67 0.44
N ALA A 136 -10.32 -6.21 0.63
CA ALA A 136 -9.15 -5.80 -0.14
C ALA A 136 -9.37 -5.97 -1.66
N LYS A 137 -9.18 -4.90 -2.42
CA LYS A 137 -9.36 -4.90 -3.88
C LYS A 137 -8.23 -4.16 -4.57
N VAL A 138 -7.66 -4.80 -5.59
CA VAL A 138 -6.64 -4.22 -6.46
C VAL A 138 -7.33 -3.53 -7.64
N HIS A 139 -7.12 -2.22 -7.81
CA HIS A 139 -7.75 -1.44 -8.88
C HIS A 139 -6.95 -1.49 -10.17
N ARG A 140 -5.64 -1.27 -10.06
CA ARG A 140 -4.72 -1.19 -11.19
C ARG A 140 -3.32 -1.53 -10.72
N ALA A 141 -2.60 -2.30 -11.53
CA ALA A 141 -1.17 -2.49 -11.42
C ALA A 141 -0.50 -1.90 -12.67
N VAL A 142 0.66 -1.25 -12.53
CA VAL A 142 1.48 -0.72 -13.64
C VAL A 142 2.95 -1.01 -13.41
N ILE A 143 3.74 -1.11 -14.48
CA ILE A 143 5.20 -1.19 -14.36
C ILE A 143 5.75 0.20 -14.03
N SER A 144 6.38 0.34 -12.88
CA SER A 144 6.99 1.60 -12.45
C SER A 144 8.47 1.71 -12.82
N ASP A 145 9.19 0.59 -12.80
CA ASP A 145 10.63 0.58 -13.05
C ASP A 145 11.08 -0.79 -13.59
N TYR A 146 12.20 -0.78 -14.27
CA TYR A 146 12.88 -1.99 -14.76
C TYR A 146 14.39 -1.84 -14.53
N ARG A 147 14.92 -2.78 -13.75
CA ARG A 147 16.32 -2.84 -13.35
C ARG A 147 16.96 -4.11 -13.88
N LYS A 148 18.14 -3.96 -14.48
CA LYS A 148 18.95 -5.06 -15.00
C LYS A 148 20.36 -4.85 -14.49
N ASN A 149 20.79 -5.71 -13.59
CA ASN A 149 22.14 -5.72 -13.04
C ASN A 149 22.75 -7.07 -13.39
N GLY A 150 23.44 -7.17 -14.55
CA GLY A 150 24.24 -8.33 -15.01
C GLY A 150 23.59 -9.72 -14.92
N GLU A 151 23.40 -10.19 -13.70
CA GLU A 151 22.88 -11.48 -13.28
C GLU A 151 21.36 -11.46 -12.98
N GLN A 152 20.76 -10.31 -12.66
CA GLN A 152 19.35 -10.21 -12.29
C GLN A 152 18.58 -9.16 -13.12
N SER A 153 17.43 -9.58 -13.65
CA SER A 153 16.43 -8.69 -14.25
C SER A 153 15.20 -8.62 -13.34
N THR A 154 14.85 -7.41 -12.91
CA THR A 154 13.73 -7.16 -11.99
C THR A 154 12.81 -6.09 -12.56
N ILE A 155 11.53 -6.47 -12.69
CA ILE A 155 10.44 -5.56 -13.02
C ILE A 155 9.77 -5.15 -11.71
N ILE A 156 9.64 -3.84 -11.50
CA ILE A 156 8.97 -3.28 -10.33
C ILE A 156 7.56 -2.86 -10.75
N TRP A 157 6.57 -3.45 -10.12
CA TRP A 157 5.16 -3.14 -10.30
C TRP A 157 4.66 -2.26 -9.17
N GLN A 158 3.83 -1.28 -9.50
CA GLN A 158 3.04 -0.54 -8.51
C GLN A 158 1.56 -0.87 -8.67
N ALA A 159 0.93 -1.30 -7.59
CA ALA A 159 -0.48 -1.65 -7.55
C ALA A 159 -1.23 -0.77 -6.55
N ALA A 160 -2.31 -0.15 -6.99
CA ALA A 160 -3.23 0.59 -6.13
C ALA A 160 -4.24 -0.37 -5.50
N VAL A 161 -4.23 -0.47 -4.18
CA VAL A 161 -5.08 -1.39 -3.41
C VAL A 161 -5.92 -0.61 -2.42
N GLU A 162 -7.23 -0.86 -2.43
CA GLU A 162 -8.14 -0.38 -1.38
C GLU A 162 -8.45 -1.49 -0.39
N TYR A 163 -8.61 -1.14 0.88
CA TYR A 163 -9.09 -2.03 1.94
C TYR A 163 -9.62 -1.22 3.13
N THR A 164 -10.41 -1.87 3.99
CA THR A 164 -10.91 -1.28 5.23
C THR A 164 -10.13 -1.83 6.42
N LEU A 165 -9.64 -0.95 7.29
CA LEU A 165 -8.98 -1.34 8.54
C LEU A 165 -9.97 -1.34 9.71
N PRO A 166 -9.75 -2.13 10.78
CA PRO A 166 -10.65 -2.18 11.92
C PRO A 166 -10.78 -0.79 12.57
N GLY A 167 -12.03 -0.30 12.70
CA GLY A 167 -12.31 1.01 13.28
C GLY A 167 -11.89 2.22 12.42
N LYS A 168 -11.51 2.02 11.15
CA LYS A 168 -11.16 3.09 10.21
C LYS A 168 -12.04 3.04 8.95
N MET A 169 -12.09 4.17 8.25
CA MET A 169 -12.74 4.26 6.95
C MET A 169 -11.89 3.58 5.86
N LEU A 170 -12.49 3.43 4.67
CA LEU A 170 -11.81 2.93 3.46
C LEU A 170 -10.43 3.58 3.33
N SER A 171 -9.40 2.76 3.17
CA SER A 171 -8.02 3.20 3.06
C SER A 171 -7.46 2.71 1.74
N GLN A 172 -6.74 3.59 1.05
CA GLN A 172 -6.09 3.25 -0.20
C GLN A 172 -4.59 3.42 -0.10
N HIS A 173 -3.85 2.39 -0.52
CA HIS A 173 -2.40 2.36 -0.47
C HIS A 173 -1.84 1.79 -1.77
N VAL A 174 -0.57 2.09 -2.05
CA VAL A 174 0.18 1.55 -3.18
C VAL A 174 1.20 0.54 -2.70
N TYR A 175 1.14 -0.62 -3.31
CA TYR A 175 2.05 -1.72 -3.09
C TYR A 175 3.04 -1.80 -4.23
N GLU A 176 4.30 -1.97 -3.88
CA GLU A 176 5.36 -2.35 -4.81
C GLU A 176 5.46 -3.88 -4.83
N VAL A 177 5.45 -4.46 -6.02
CA VAL A 177 5.67 -5.89 -6.24
C VAL A 177 6.89 -6.06 -7.12
N ARG A 178 7.90 -6.76 -6.61
CA ARG A 178 9.12 -7.06 -7.37
C ARG A 178 8.98 -8.41 -8.06
N TYR A 179 9.03 -8.37 -9.38
CA TYR A 179 8.91 -9.52 -10.26
C TYR A 179 10.24 -9.75 -10.95
N SER A 180 10.99 -10.76 -10.51
CA SER A 180 12.36 -11.00 -10.95
C SER A 180 12.45 -12.26 -11.79
N TYR A 181 13.34 -12.24 -12.78
CA TYR A 181 13.62 -13.37 -13.64
C TYR A 181 14.63 -14.30 -12.94
N TYR A 182 14.27 -15.57 -12.77
CA TYR A 182 15.09 -16.59 -12.11
C TYR A 182 15.46 -17.71 -13.09
N LEU A 183 16.66 -18.27 -12.89
CA LEU A 183 17.07 -19.58 -13.40
C LEU A 183 16.66 -20.62 -12.34
N ALA A 184 15.74 -21.55 -12.63
CA ALA A 184 15.28 -22.57 -11.69
C ALA A 184 16.28 -23.70 -11.36
N ALA A 185 17.59 -23.48 -11.58
CA ALA A 185 18.62 -24.31 -11.01
C ALA A 185 19.31 -23.43 -9.99
N ASN A 186 19.18 -23.85 -8.75
CA ASN A 186 19.68 -23.19 -7.55
C ASN A 186 18.78 -22.01 -7.13
N SER A 187 17.63 -22.39 -6.55
CA SER A 187 17.23 -21.77 -5.27
C SER A 187 18.48 -21.67 -4.40
N ASP A 188 18.82 -20.43 -4.02
CA ASP A 188 19.99 -20.03 -3.24
C ASP A 188 21.30 -19.90 -4.03
N GLN A 189 21.65 -18.62 -4.27
CA GLN A 189 23.00 -18.09 -4.46
C GLN A 189 24.04 -19.02 -5.10
N ALA A 190 24.16 -19.00 -6.43
CA ALA A 190 25.45 -19.17 -7.10
C ALA A 190 25.33 -18.73 -8.57
N SER A 191 26.19 -17.80 -8.98
CA SER A 191 26.53 -17.59 -10.38
C SER A 191 27.28 -18.83 -10.88
N GLU A 192 26.56 -19.88 -11.24
CA GLU A 192 27.15 -20.95 -12.03
C GLU A 192 27.11 -20.53 -13.50
N SER A 193 28.29 -20.34 -14.08
CA SER A 193 28.47 -20.23 -15.52
C SER A 193 27.75 -21.40 -16.18
N LEU A 194 26.73 -21.10 -16.98
CA LEU A 194 25.94 -22.09 -17.71
C LEU A 194 26.89 -22.91 -18.58
N ILE A 195 26.86 -24.24 -18.46
CA ILE A 195 27.64 -25.15 -19.31
C ILE A 195 26.68 -25.81 -20.30
N CYS A 196 27.04 -25.87 -21.58
CA CYS A 196 26.24 -26.55 -22.59
C CYS A 196 26.34 -28.08 -22.39
N ASP A 197 25.22 -28.76 -22.18
CA ASP A 197 25.18 -30.22 -21.98
C ASP A 197 25.68 -31.03 -23.19
N ASN A 198 25.68 -30.43 -24.39
CA ASN A 198 26.15 -31.08 -25.59
C ASN A 198 27.67 -30.98 -25.81
N CYS A 199 28.33 -29.92 -25.34
CA CYS A 199 29.75 -29.69 -25.65
C CYS A 199 30.61 -29.18 -24.48
N GLY A 200 30.04 -28.92 -23.32
CA GLY A 200 30.74 -28.38 -22.16
C GLY A 200 31.14 -26.89 -22.27
N ALA A 201 30.72 -26.19 -23.32
CA ALA A 201 31.09 -24.78 -23.51
C ALA A 201 30.28 -23.84 -22.58
N PRO A 202 30.89 -22.77 -22.06
CA PRO A 202 30.17 -21.76 -21.27
C PRO A 202 29.17 -21.01 -22.16
N VAL A 203 27.90 -20.99 -21.76
CA VAL A 203 26.83 -20.25 -22.43
C VAL A 203 26.75 -18.85 -21.82
N THR A 204 27.34 -17.88 -22.52
CA THR A 204 27.47 -16.49 -22.09
C THR A 204 26.21 -15.66 -22.34
N THR A 205 25.38 -16.05 -23.32
CA THR A 205 24.20 -15.31 -23.75
C THR A 205 22.94 -15.82 -23.03
N LEU A 206 22.46 -15.03 -22.06
CA LEU A 206 21.16 -15.22 -21.40
C LEU A 206 20.03 -15.23 -22.46
N GLY A 207 19.25 -16.31 -22.53
CA GLY A 207 18.13 -16.45 -23.48
C GLY A 207 18.45 -17.12 -24.82
N ALA A 208 19.70 -17.52 -25.08
CA ALA A 208 20.04 -18.28 -26.29
C ALA A 208 19.36 -19.66 -26.30
N LYS A 209 18.62 -19.96 -27.38
CA LYS A 209 18.03 -21.28 -27.64
C LYS A 209 19.02 -22.24 -28.31
N VAL A 210 20.15 -21.74 -28.81
CA VAL A 210 21.14 -22.51 -29.56
C VAL A 210 22.53 -22.14 -29.07
N CYS A 211 23.39 -23.15 -28.86
CA CYS A 211 24.75 -22.96 -28.37
C CYS A 211 25.60 -22.32 -29.47
N GLU A 212 26.28 -21.21 -29.17
CA GLU A 212 27.15 -20.50 -30.12
C GLU A 212 28.38 -21.32 -30.54
N TYR A 213 28.74 -22.36 -29.78
CA TYR A 213 29.92 -23.19 -30.04
C TYR A 213 29.61 -24.45 -30.84
N CYS A 214 28.53 -25.18 -30.50
CA CYS A 214 28.24 -26.48 -31.13
C CYS A 214 26.95 -26.50 -31.96
N GLY A 215 26.17 -25.40 -31.96
CA GLY A 215 24.92 -25.32 -32.73
C GLY A 215 23.79 -26.20 -32.21
N ALA A 216 23.96 -26.90 -31.09
CA ALA A 216 22.89 -27.67 -30.47
C ALA A 216 21.87 -26.76 -29.79
N GLU A 217 20.61 -27.20 -29.76
CA GLU A 217 19.58 -26.54 -28.97
C GLU A 217 20.00 -26.58 -27.50
N VAL A 218 20.10 -25.40 -26.87
CA VAL A 218 20.39 -25.30 -25.44
C VAL A 218 19.12 -25.70 -24.73
N ILE A 219 19.02 -26.99 -24.41
CA ILE A 219 18.04 -27.49 -23.46
C ILE A 219 18.52 -26.94 -22.11
N ALA A 220 17.93 -25.83 -21.68
CA ALA A 220 18.17 -25.38 -20.33
C ALA A 220 17.65 -26.50 -19.41
N SER A 221 18.55 -27.20 -18.72
CA SER A 221 18.24 -28.11 -17.59
C SER A 221 17.50 -27.40 -16.43
N VAL A 222 17.23 -26.10 -16.64
CA VAL A 222 16.85 -25.08 -15.68
C VAL A 222 15.63 -24.35 -16.24
N GLU A 223 14.46 -24.57 -15.65
CA GLU A 223 13.26 -23.82 -16.03
C GLU A 223 13.50 -22.32 -15.81
N ARG A 224 13.34 -21.48 -16.83
CA ARG A 224 13.54 -20.03 -16.69
C ARG A 224 12.19 -19.39 -16.51
N THR A 225 11.95 -18.78 -15.36
CA THR A 225 10.62 -18.21 -15.08
C THR A 225 10.68 -16.95 -14.23
N TRP A 226 9.69 -16.11 -14.40
CA TRP A 226 9.52 -14.89 -13.62
C TRP A 226 8.77 -15.20 -12.34
N LYS A 227 9.34 -14.81 -11.20
CA LYS A 227 8.73 -14.99 -9.87
C LYS A 227 8.70 -13.71 -9.06
N ILE A 228 7.65 -13.57 -8.26
CA ILE A 228 7.52 -12.49 -7.27
C ILE A 228 8.41 -12.84 -6.08
N ASN A 229 9.26 -11.91 -5.68
CA ASN A 229 10.17 -12.11 -4.55
C ASN A 229 9.96 -11.12 -3.40
N ALA A 230 9.19 -10.05 -3.62
CA ALA A 230 8.85 -9.11 -2.58
C ALA A 230 7.53 -8.39 -2.88
N ILE A 231 6.77 -8.13 -1.81
CA ILE A 231 5.61 -7.27 -1.79
C ILE A 231 5.80 -6.26 -0.66
N THR A 232 5.76 -4.97 -0.95
CA THR A 232 6.04 -3.92 0.04
C THR A 232 5.02 -2.79 -0.07
N LYS A 233 4.48 -2.35 1.06
CA LYS A 233 3.63 -1.16 1.13
C LYS A 233 4.50 0.10 1.01
N THR A 234 4.18 1.01 0.09
CA THR A 234 4.99 2.20 -0.17
C THR A 234 4.34 3.51 0.29
N ARG A 235 3.10 3.76 -0.12
CA ARG A 235 2.32 4.97 0.20
C ARG A 235 0.87 4.63 0.47
#